data_AF-A0A7C5AHB6-F1
#
_entry.id   AF-A0A7C5AHB6-F1
#
_cell.length_a   1.000
_cell.length_b   1.000
_cell.length_c   1.000
_cell.angle_alpha   90.00
_cell.angle_beta   90.00
_cell.angle_gamma   90.00
#
_symmetry.space_group_name_H-M   'P 1'
#
loop_
_entity.id
_entity.type
_entity.pdbx_description
1 polymer ?
#
loop_
_entity_poly.entity_id
_entity_poly.type
_entity_poly.pdbx_seq_one_letter_code
_entity_poly.pdbx_strand_id
1 'polypeptide(L)'
;MKIKLLSVGRHRQTNWKIAAHRHSFHEMIVVFSGCEGVKTCAAEFKAVAGEVLLFRPGEIHEEWTDGGEPLETVFLGFETHSSEGWPAKVYDSEGRVRVLASWLQTLQDESHDDGRRTQGVFFDALVAEYVRLGNHRESPVLESVREYVRRHISEPVRLDSLARQAGMSKFHFIRQYRRVAGRTPMEDVRRIRAERARDLILTTTLPIKVVAPMVGLSDEFALYRLFRRQFGIRPGQLRRPAGRYSRGLRA
;
A
#
# COMPACT_ATOMS: atom_id res chain seq x y z
N MET A 1 -20.56 -10.47 8.15
CA MET A 1 -20.49 -9.08 8.67
C MET A 1 -21.46 -8.27 7.84
N LYS A 2 -22.43 -7.55 8.44
CA LYS A 2 -23.40 -6.80 7.62
C LYS A 2 -22.79 -5.43 7.34
N ILE A 3 -22.27 -5.26 6.13
CA ILE A 3 -21.61 -4.04 5.67
C ILE A 3 -22.32 -3.57 4.41
N LYS A 4 -22.52 -2.27 4.27
CA LYS A 4 -23.17 -1.67 3.12
C LYS A 4 -22.24 -0.64 2.50
N LEU A 5 -21.76 -0.94 1.30
CA LEU A 5 -21.02 0.01 0.49
C LEU A 5 -21.96 1.16 0.06
N LEU A 6 -21.54 2.40 0.28
CA LEU A 6 -22.27 3.61 -0.12
C LEU A 6 -21.68 4.22 -1.38
N SER A 7 -20.35 4.29 -1.44
CA SER A 7 -19.62 4.90 -2.54
C SER A 7 -18.24 4.28 -2.70
N VAL A 8 -17.78 4.29 -3.94
CA VAL A 8 -16.39 4.05 -4.32
C VAL A 8 -15.97 5.28 -5.11
N GLY A 9 -14.71 5.66 -5.04
CA GLY A 9 -14.16 6.65 -5.94
C GLY A 9 -12.66 6.56 -6.00
N ARG A 10 -12.09 7.13 -7.07
CA ARG A 10 -10.66 7.16 -7.29
C ARG A 10 -10.21 8.59 -7.52
N HIS A 11 -9.18 9.01 -6.80
CA HIS A 11 -8.55 10.30 -7.00
C HIS A 11 -7.11 10.12 -7.50
N ARG A 12 -6.73 11.00 -8.43
CA ARG A 12 -5.34 11.24 -8.82
C ARG A 12 -5.08 12.74 -8.74
N GLN A 13 -4.25 13.18 -7.81
CA GLN A 13 -4.15 14.59 -7.46
C GLN A 13 -2.70 15.04 -7.27
N THR A 14 -2.46 16.31 -7.60
CA THR A 14 -1.20 17.03 -7.39
C THR A 14 -1.55 18.39 -6.79
N ASN A 15 -0.88 18.80 -5.72
CA ASN A 15 -1.16 20.06 -5.00
C ASN A 15 -2.61 20.18 -4.52
N TRP A 16 -3.12 19.12 -3.91
CA TRP A 16 -4.47 19.08 -3.35
C TRP A 16 -4.43 19.14 -1.81
N LYS A 17 -5.49 19.72 -1.25
CA LYS A 17 -5.76 19.77 0.18
C LYS A 17 -7.26 19.81 0.41
N ILE A 18 -7.74 18.98 1.32
CA ILE A 18 -9.08 19.08 1.90
C ILE A 18 -8.94 19.59 3.33
N ALA A 19 -9.69 20.64 3.65
CA ALA A 19 -9.71 21.19 5.00
C ALA A 19 -10.34 20.20 5.98
N ALA A 20 -10.15 20.44 7.29
CA ALA A 20 -10.71 19.60 8.34
C ALA A 20 -12.23 19.39 8.17
N HIS A 21 -12.65 18.13 8.10
CA HIS A 21 -14.03 17.74 7.84
C HIS A 21 -14.36 16.39 8.50
N ARG A 22 -15.62 15.95 8.40
CA ARG A 22 -16.10 14.68 8.97
C ARG A 22 -17.31 14.18 8.18
N HIS A 23 -17.55 12.88 8.26
CA HIS A 23 -18.65 12.20 7.57
C HIS A 23 -19.51 11.40 8.57
N SER A 24 -20.75 11.07 8.21
CA SER A 24 -21.63 10.21 9.01
C SER A 24 -21.44 8.71 8.74
N PHE A 25 -20.55 8.37 7.82
CA PHE A 25 -20.23 7.00 7.40
C PHE A 25 -18.75 6.70 7.66
N HIS A 26 -18.36 5.43 7.56
CA HIS A 26 -16.96 5.02 7.58
C HIS A 26 -16.31 5.33 6.24
N GLU A 27 -15.13 5.91 6.28
CA GLU A 27 -14.32 6.18 5.09
C GLU A 27 -13.04 5.35 5.16
N MET A 28 -12.79 4.57 4.12
CA MET A 28 -11.55 3.83 3.96
C MET A 28 -10.80 4.34 2.75
N ILE A 29 -9.53 4.73 2.96
CA ILE A 29 -8.65 5.23 1.91
C ILE A 29 -7.55 4.22 1.66
N VAL A 30 -7.44 3.75 0.41
CA VAL A 30 -6.40 2.85 -0.06
C VAL A 30 -5.40 3.65 -0.88
N VAL A 31 -4.16 3.80 -0.39
CA VAL A 31 -3.12 4.58 -1.09
C VAL A 31 -2.40 3.70 -2.12
N PHE A 32 -2.58 4.00 -3.40
CA PHE A 32 -1.95 3.27 -4.52
C PHE A 32 -0.54 3.79 -4.83
N SER A 33 -0.39 5.11 -4.90
CA SER A 33 0.91 5.77 -5.12
C SER A 33 0.94 7.17 -4.54
N GLY A 34 2.15 7.76 -4.45
CA GLY A 34 2.37 9.05 -3.82
C GLY A 34 2.38 8.97 -2.29
N CYS A 35 2.21 10.13 -1.68
CA CYS A 35 2.19 10.33 -0.25
C CYS A 35 1.15 11.41 0.08
N GLU A 36 0.32 11.13 1.09
CA GLU A 36 -0.62 12.09 1.66
C GLU A 36 -0.19 12.44 3.09
N GLY A 37 -0.34 13.70 3.45
CA GLY A 37 -0.33 14.13 4.85
C GLY A 37 -1.74 14.07 5.38
N VAL A 38 -1.88 13.56 6.60
CA VAL A 38 -3.15 13.38 7.29
C VAL A 38 -3.03 13.97 8.68
N LYS A 39 -4.04 14.75 9.07
CA LYS A 39 -4.19 15.25 10.42
C LYS A 39 -5.55 14.88 10.96
N THR A 40 -5.53 14.21 12.11
CA THR A 40 -6.71 13.91 12.93
C THR A 40 -6.61 14.67 14.24
N CYS A 41 -7.66 14.63 15.07
CA CYS A 41 -7.57 15.16 16.44
C CYS A 41 -6.49 14.47 17.29
N ALA A 42 -6.12 13.22 16.97
CA ALA A 42 -5.19 12.42 17.77
C ALA A 42 -3.74 12.51 17.29
N ALA A 43 -3.51 12.66 15.99
CA ALA A 43 -2.18 12.62 15.40
C ALA A 43 -2.12 13.30 14.04
N GLU A 44 -0.92 13.77 13.70
CA GLU A 44 -0.53 14.22 12.37
C GLU A 44 0.53 13.26 11.83
N PHE A 45 0.29 12.67 10.65
CA PHE A 45 1.17 11.66 10.08
C PHE A 45 1.12 11.67 8.55
N LYS A 46 2.07 10.97 7.93
CA LYS A 46 2.07 10.72 6.48
C LYS A 46 1.59 9.30 6.20
N ALA A 47 0.74 9.16 5.18
CA ALA A 47 0.37 7.88 4.61
C ALA A 47 0.98 7.70 3.22
N VAL A 48 1.57 6.53 2.97
CA VAL A 48 2.30 6.21 1.73
C VAL A 48 1.67 5.03 1.00
N ALA A 49 2.07 4.85 -0.27
CA ALA A 49 1.67 3.71 -1.09
C ALA A 49 1.68 2.36 -0.33
N GLY A 50 0.52 1.70 -0.33
CA GLY A 50 0.26 0.44 0.37
C GLY A 50 -0.31 0.59 1.77
N GLU A 51 -0.38 1.79 2.34
CA GLU A 51 -1.16 2.03 3.55
C GLU A 51 -2.65 2.14 3.23
N VAL A 52 -3.46 1.65 4.16
CA VAL A 52 -4.92 1.70 4.10
C VAL A 52 -5.42 2.34 5.39
N LEU A 53 -6.08 3.48 5.28
CA LEU A 53 -6.61 4.27 6.39
C LEU A 53 -8.09 3.96 6.60
N LEU A 54 -8.55 4.08 7.84
CA LEU A 54 -9.96 3.99 8.21
C LEU A 54 -10.32 5.17 9.12
N PHE A 55 -11.16 6.06 8.62
CA PHE A 55 -11.82 7.11 9.39
C PHE A 55 -13.22 6.64 9.80
N ARG A 56 -13.55 6.83 11.08
CA ARG A 56 -14.86 6.43 11.62
C ARG A 56 -15.89 7.56 11.46
N PRO A 57 -17.19 7.23 11.51
CA PRO A 57 -18.23 8.25 11.56
C PRO A 57 -17.96 9.31 12.64
N GLY A 58 -17.98 10.57 12.23
CA GLY A 58 -17.75 11.73 13.10
C GLY A 58 -16.28 12.08 13.37
N GLU A 59 -15.32 11.24 12.94
CA GLU A 59 -13.89 11.52 13.10
C GLU A 59 -13.47 12.71 12.24
N ILE A 60 -12.95 13.76 12.88
CA ILE A 60 -12.47 14.95 12.18
C ILE A 60 -11.09 14.67 11.62
N HIS A 61 -10.93 14.87 10.31
CA HIS A 61 -9.67 14.71 9.62
C HIS A 61 -9.47 15.75 8.50
N GLU A 62 -8.20 16.03 8.21
CA GLU A 62 -7.70 16.92 7.18
C GLU A 62 -6.64 16.16 6.38
N GLU A 63 -6.62 16.34 5.05
CA GLU A 63 -5.71 15.60 4.17
C GLU A 63 -5.11 16.52 3.11
N TRP A 64 -3.87 16.25 2.71
CA TRP A 64 -3.19 17.02 1.67
C TRP A 64 -2.13 16.19 0.96
N THR A 65 -1.80 16.58 -0.26
CA THR A 65 -0.64 16.02 -0.98
C THR A 65 0.65 16.63 -0.45
N ASP A 66 1.68 15.83 -0.24
CA ASP A 66 3.00 16.29 0.24
C ASP A 66 3.88 16.94 -0.86
N GLY A 67 3.30 17.37 -1.98
CA GLY A 67 4.00 18.08 -3.08
C GLY A 67 4.99 17.23 -3.90
N GLY A 68 5.08 15.93 -3.65
CA GLY A 68 5.94 14.98 -4.36
C GLY A 68 5.30 14.38 -5.62
N GLU A 69 5.34 13.05 -5.71
CA GLU A 69 4.63 12.31 -6.76
C GLU A 69 3.11 12.52 -6.67
N PRO A 70 2.37 12.49 -7.79
CA PRO A 70 0.91 12.50 -7.76
C PRO A 70 0.38 11.42 -6.82
N LEU A 71 -0.50 11.84 -5.91
CA LEU A 71 -1.19 10.95 -5.00
C LEU A 71 -2.29 10.22 -5.79
N GLU A 72 -2.30 8.88 -5.71
CA GLU A 72 -3.40 8.07 -6.19
C GLU A 72 -4.03 7.29 -5.05
N THR A 73 -5.33 7.48 -4.85
CA THR A 73 -6.11 6.81 -3.79
C THR A 73 -7.41 6.26 -4.35
N VAL A 74 -7.88 5.15 -3.76
CA VAL A 74 -9.28 4.72 -3.86
C VAL A 74 -9.90 4.94 -2.49
N PHE A 75 -11.01 5.67 -2.44
CA PHE A 75 -11.78 5.91 -1.23
C PHE A 75 -13.10 5.16 -1.28
N LEU A 76 -13.50 4.62 -0.14
CA LEU A 76 -14.66 3.74 0.02
C LEU A 76 -15.49 4.31 1.18
N GLY A 77 -16.70 4.78 0.88
CA GLY A 77 -17.68 5.17 1.88
C GLY A 77 -18.59 4.00 2.19
N PHE A 78 -18.78 3.65 3.47
CA PHE A 78 -19.61 2.51 3.86
C PHE A 78 -20.24 2.64 5.25
N GLU A 79 -21.25 1.80 5.49
CA GLU A 79 -21.90 1.63 6.78
C GLU A 79 -21.68 0.21 7.31
N THR A 80 -21.40 0.08 8.60
CA THR A 80 -21.37 -1.20 9.32
C THR A 80 -21.98 -1.04 10.69
N HIS A 81 -22.57 -2.11 11.23
CA HIS A 81 -23.09 -2.12 12.60
C HIS A 81 -21.99 -1.99 13.66
N SER A 82 -20.79 -2.47 13.37
CA SER A 82 -19.63 -2.32 14.26
C SER A 82 -18.33 -2.35 13.46
N SER A 83 -17.40 -1.51 13.88
CA SER A 83 -15.98 -1.51 13.49
C SER A 83 -15.09 -1.53 14.73
N GLU A 84 -15.61 -2.06 15.84
CA GLU A 84 -14.87 -2.21 17.09
C GLU A 84 -13.66 -3.13 16.88
N GLY A 85 -12.51 -2.74 17.43
CA GLY A 85 -11.26 -3.48 17.28
C GLY A 85 -10.60 -3.40 15.90
N TRP A 86 -11.23 -2.77 14.90
CA TRP A 86 -10.56 -2.55 13.61
C TRP A 86 -9.44 -1.52 13.81
N PRO A 87 -8.26 -1.72 13.20
CA PRO A 87 -7.19 -0.73 13.27
C PRO A 87 -7.62 0.59 12.62
N ALA A 88 -6.94 1.69 12.92
CA ALA A 88 -7.12 2.94 12.17
C ALA A 88 -6.30 2.96 10.86
N LYS A 89 -5.24 2.14 10.81
CA LYS A 89 -4.32 2.04 9.67
C LYS A 89 -3.75 0.63 9.59
N VAL A 90 -3.63 0.09 8.37
CA VAL A 90 -2.88 -1.14 8.08
C VAL A 90 -1.95 -0.95 6.89
N TYR A 91 -1.03 -1.89 6.70
CA TYR A 91 -0.19 -1.96 5.51
C TYR A 91 -0.50 -3.18 4.66
N ASP A 92 -0.97 -2.95 3.43
CA ASP A 92 -1.26 -3.96 2.41
C ASP A 92 0.02 -4.46 1.73
N SER A 93 0.80 -5.23 2.50
CA SER A 93 2.12 -5.73 2.09
C SER A 93 2.09 -6.62 0.85
N GLU A 94 1.00 -7.35 0.63
CA GLU A 94 0.87 -8.24 -0.52
C GLU A 94 0.12 -7.59 -1.69
N GLY A 95 -0.51 -6.43 -1.49
CA GLY A 95 -1.29 -5.76 -2.52
C GLY A 95 -2.72 -6.31 -2.67
N ARG A 96 -3.19 -7.16 -1.75
CA ARG A 96 -4.51 -7.82 -1.87
C ARG A 96 -5.63 -6.81 -1.71
N VAL A 97 -5.51 -5.88 -0.76
CA VAL A 97 -6.51 -4.81 -0.58
C VAL A 97 -6.54 -3.91 -1.81
N ARG A 98 -5.38 -3.53 -2.36
CA ARG A 98 -5.30 -2.73 -3.60
C ARG A 98 -5.89 -3.44 -4.82
N VAL A 99 -5.72 -4.75 -4.95
CA VAL A 99 -6.35 -5.52 -6.04
C VAL A 99 -7.87 -5.54 -5.90
N LEU A 100 -8.39 -5.75 -4.69
CA LEU A 100 -9.84 -5.73 -4.46
C LEU A 100 -10.43 -4.32 -4.69
N ALA A 101 -9.71 -3.28 -4.25
CA ALA A 101 -10.11 -1.89 -4.48
C ALA A 101 -10.13 -1.52 -5.98
N SER A 102 -9.16 -2.01 -6.77
CA SER A 102 -9.16 -1.75 -8.21
C SER A 102 -10.32 -2.45 -8.93
N TRP A 103 -10.69 -3.65 -8.50
CA TRP A 103 -11.86 -4.35 -9.04
C TRP A 103 -13.16 -3.64 -8.67
N LEU A 104 -13.30 -3.16 -7.43
CA LEU A 104 -14.45 -2.35 -7.03
C LEU A 104 -14.59 -1.08 -7.88
N GLN A 105 -13.47 -0.43 -8.21
CA GLN A 105 -13.47 0.71 -9.13
C GLN A 105 -13.95 0.31 -10.52
N THR A 106 -13.42 -0.77 -11.11
CA THR A 106 -13.85 -1.23 -12.44
C THR A 106 -15.34 -1.56 -12.49
N LEU A 107 -15.86 -2.22 -11.44
CA LEU A 107 -17.28 -2.56 -11.34
C LEU A 107 -18.17 -1.34 -11.09
N GLN A 108 -17.64 -0.23 -10.59
CA GLN A 108 -18.40 1.02 -10.44
C GLN A 108 -18.79 1.62 -11.79
N ASP A 109 -17.95 1.42 -12.81
CA ASP A 109 -18.18 1.90 -14.17
C ASP A 109 -19.14 0.99 -14.97
N GLU A 110 -19.51 -0.18 -14.43
CA GLU A 110 -20.40 -1.16 -15.06
C GLU A 110 -21.86 -1.02 -14.56
N SER A 111 -22.71 -0.37 -15.35
CA SER A 111 -24.09 0.04 -14.99
C SER A 111 -25.15 -1.09 -15.01
N HIS A 112 -24.82 -2.32 -14.60
CA HIS A 112 -25.77 -3.45 -14.58
C HIS A 112 -26.06 -3.96 -13.15
N ASP A 113 -27.26 -4.46 -12.89
CA ASP A 113 -27.68 -4.93 -11.54
C ASP A 113 -26.79 -6.06 -10.99
N ASP A 114 -26.24 -6.91 -11.85
CA ASP A 114 -25.22 -7.91 -11.48
C ASP A 114 -23.93 -7.27 -10.93
N GLY A 115 -23.60 -6.06 -11.38
CA GLY A 115 -22.48 -5.26 -10.90
C GLY A 115 -22.63 -4.90 -9.43
N ARG A 116 -23.82 -4.48 -8.99
CA ARG A 116 -24.09 -4.11 -7.58
C ARG A 116 -23.95 -5.29 -6.62
N ARG A 117 -24.44 -6.47 -7.00
CA ARG A 117 -24.25 -7.68 -6.19
C ARG A 117 -22.77 -8.06 -6.09
N THR A 118 -22.07 -7.98 -7.21
CA THR A 118 -20.65 -8.33 -7.32
C THR A 118 -19.78 -7.36 -6.51
N GLN A 119 -20.09 -6.05 -6.54
CA GLN A 119 -19.45 -5.04 -5.70
C GLN A 119 -19.56 -5.38 -4.21
N GLY A 120 -20.74 -5.78 -3.75
CA GLY A 120 -20.93 -6.18 -2.34
C GLY A 120 -19.98 -7.32 -1.92
N VAL A 121 -19.84 -8.34 -2.75
CA VAL A 121 -18.95 -9.49 -2.48
C VAL A 121 -17.48 -9.06 -2.44
N PHE A 122 -17.03 -8.25 -3.40
CA PHE A 122 -15.65 -7.76 -3.40
C PHE A 122 -15.36 -6.82 -2.24
N PHE A 123 -16.34 -6.03 -1.83
CA PHE A 123 -16.20 -5.14 -0.70
C PHE A 123 -16.13 -5.90 0.62
N ASP A 124 -16.99 -6.92 0.81
CA ASP A 124 -16.90 -7.81 1.96
C ASP A 124 -15.53 -8.51 2.05
N ALA A 125 -14.99 -8.98 0.92
CA ALA A 125 -13.65 -9.56 0.85
C ALA A 125 -12.56 -8.54 1.18
N LEU A 126 -12.69 -7.30 0.70
CA LEU A 126 -11.75 -6.22 0.97
C LEU A 126 -11.69 -5.92 2.46
N VAL A 127 -12.84 -5.75 3.10
CA VAL A 127 -12.91 -5.48 4.54
C VAL A 127 -12.41 -6.66 5.35
N ALA A 128 -12.74 -7.90 4.96
CA ALA A 128 -12.22 -9.09 5.64
C ALA A 128 -10.68 -9.15 5.59
N GLU A 129 -10.08 -8.82 4.44
CA GLU A 129 -8.63 -8.76 4.28
C GLU A 129 -8.01 -7.62 5.10
N TYR A 130 -8.62 -6.43 5.10
CA TYR A 130 -8.22 -5.29 5.92
C TYR A 130 -8.17 -5.66 7.42
N VAL A 131 -9.26 -6.26 7.92
CA VAL A 131 -9.34 -6.71 9.31
C VAL A 131 -8.32 -7.82 9.60
N ARG A 132 -8.09 -8.75 8.66
CA ARG A 132 -7.06 -9.79 8.79
C ARG A 132 -5.66 -9.19 8.94
N LEU A 133 -5.34 -8.16 8.15
CA LEU A 133 -4.06 -7.44 8.23
C LEU A 133 -3.91 -6.72 9.58
N GLY A 134 -4.98 -6.12 10.09
CA GLY A 134 -4.99 -5.49 11.42
C GLY A 134 -4.83 -6.47 12.59
N ASN A 135 -5.43 -7.65 12.45
CA ASN A 135 -5.40 -8.69 13.49
C ASN A 135 -4.12 -9.51 13.46
N HIS A 136 -3.41 -9.54 12.32
CA HIS A 136 -2.04 -10.05 12.26
C HIS A 136 -1.11 -9.05 12.96
N ARG A 137 -1.01 -9.18 14.29
CA ARG A 137 -0.01 -8.47 15.08
C ARG A 137 1.38 -8.92 14.62
N GLU A 138 1.96 -8.18 13.69
CA GLU A 138 3.40 -8.26 13.48
C GLU A 138 4.10 -7.93 14.80
N SER A 139 5.22 -8.57 15.07
CA SER A 139 6.05 -8.17 16.21
C SER A 139 6.32 -6.67 16.11
N PRO A 140 6.16 -5.88 17.19
CA PRO A 140 6.38 -4.43 17.14
C PRO A 140 7.75 -4.04 16.55
N VAL A 141 8.76 -4.89 16.76
CA VAL A 141 10.10 -4.76 16.15
C VAL A 141 10.07 -4.83 14.62
N LEU A 142 9.28 -5.75 14.03
CA LEU A 142 9.15 -5.86 12.57
C LEU A 142 8.43 -4.64 12.02
N GLU A 143 7.31 -4.27 12.63
CA GLU A 143 6.50 -3.14 12.21
C GLU A 143 7.32 -1.85 12.22
N SER A 144 7.95 -1.52 13.35
CA SER A 144 8.78 -0.32 13.50
C SER A 144 9.93 -0.27 12.49
N VAL A 145 10.61 -1.40 12.25
CA VAL A 145 11.70 -1.47 11.27
C VAL A 145 11.18 -1.30 9.85
N ARG A 146 10.08 -1.95 9.48
CA ARG A 146 9.52 -1.84 8.12
C ARG A 146 8.96 -0.45 7.86
N GLU A 147 8.30 0.16 8.83
CA GLU A 147 7.85 1.55 8.77
C GLU A 147 9.04 2.50 8.56
N TYR A 148 10.11 2.34 9.35
CA TYR A 148 11.35 3.10 9.16
C TYR A 148 11.91 2.95 7.75
N VAL A 149 11.97 1.72 7.22
CA VAL A 149 12.47 1.45 5.86
C VAL A 149 11.60 2.11 4.80
N ARG A 150 10.26 2.09 4.93
CA ARG A 150 9.34 2.73 3.98
C ARG A 150 9.51 4.25 3.95
N ARG A 151 9.69 4.86 5.13
CA ARG A 151 9.92 6.31 5.24
C ARG A 151 11.25 6.76 4.64
N HIS A 152 12.30 5.94 4.76
CA HIS A 152 13.65 6.25 4.28
C HIS A 152 14.03 5.41 3.05
N ILE A 153 13.07 5.09 2.19
CA ILE A 153 13.25 4.04 1.16
C ILE A 153 14.28 4.42 0.10
N SER A 154 14.37 5.70 -0.24
CA SER A 154 15.33 6.30 -1.17
C SER A 154 16.73 6.45 -0.57
N GLU A 155 16.86 6.34 0.75
CA GLU A 155 18.10 6.60 1.48
C GLU A 155 18.95 5.32 1.67
N PRO A 156 20.26 5.47 1.98
CA PRO A 156 21.09 4.35 2.40
C PRO A 156 20.65 3.72 3.74
N VAL A 157 19.79 2.70 3.68
CA VAL A 157 19.40 1.92 4.85
C VAL A 157 20.52 0.94 5.24
N ARG A 158 21.15 1.17 6.39
CA ARG A 158 22.20 0.31 6.96
C ARG A 158 21.67 -0.56 8.09
N LEU A 159 22.20 -1.77 8.20
CA LEU A 159 21.84 -2.72 9.26
C LEU A 159 22.02 -2.13 10.67
N ASP A 160 23.04 -1.30 10.89
CA ASP A 160 23.29 -0.67 12.18
C ASP A 160 22.22 0.39 12.54
N SER A 161 21.64 1.07 11.54
CA SER A 161 20.50 1.97 11.76
C SER A 161 19.23 1.20 12.12
N LEU A 162 18.99 0.05 11.45
CA LEU A 162 17.84 -0.80 11.77
C LEU A 162 17.95 -1.44 13.16
N ALA A 163 19.15 -1.86 13.57
CA ALA A 163 19.39 -2.40 14.89
C ALA A 163 19.16 -1.34 15.99
N ARG A 164 19.62 -0.09 15.76
CA ARG A 164 19.33 1.05 16.64
C ARG A 164 17.84 1.36 16.72
N GLN A 165 17.14 1.37 15.58
CA GLN A 165 15.68 1.55 15.52
C GLN A 165 14.93 0.50 16.36
N ALA A 166 15.43 -0.74 16.38
CA ALA A 166 14.89 -1.83 17.17
C ALA A 166 15.34 -1.83 18.65
N GLY A 167 16.22 -0.91 19.07
CA GLY A 167 16.79 -0.90 20.42
C GLY A 167 17.67 -2.12 20.74
N MET A 168 18.31 -2.72 19.71
CA MET A 168 19.02 -3.99 19.83
C MET A 168 20.47 -3.89 19.33
N SER A 169 21.34 -4.73 19.89
CA SER A 169 22.65 -4.97 19.28
C SER A 169 22.49 -5.66 17.92
N LYS A 170 23.44 -5.41 17.00
CA LYS A 170 23.38 -5.90 15.61
C LYS A 170 23.15 -7.41 15.49
N PHE A 171 23.90 -8.22 16.24
CA PHE A 171 23.79 -9.67 16.19
C PHE A 171 22.48 -10.19 16.79
N HIS A 172 22.01 -9.58 17.88
CA HIS A 172 20.72 -9.92 18.46
C HIS A 172 19.58 -9.57 17.51
N PHE A 173 19.63 -8.38 16.92
CA PHE A 173 18.66 -7.90 15.94
C PHE A 173 18.52 -8.84 14.76
N ILE A 174 19.61 -9.24 14.10
CA ILE A 174 19.54 -10.15 12.94
C ILE A 174 18.85 -11.48 13.30
N ARG A 175 19.23 -12.08 14.44
CA ARG A 175 18.68 -13.36 14.88
C ARG A 175 17.20 -13.24 15.23
N GLN A 176 16.84 -12.23 16.02
CA GLN A 176 15.46 -11.99 16.40
C GLN A 176 14.59 -11.67 15.18
N TYR A 177 15.07 -10.80 14.29
CA TYR A 177 14.35 -10.43 13.08
C TYR A 177 14.11 -11.65 12.18
N ARG A 178 15.14 -12.46 11.93
CA ARG A 178 14.99 -13.67 11.11
C ARG A 178 14.05 -14.69 11.72
N ARG A 179 14.08 -14.86 13.05
CA ARG A 179 13.17 -15.76 13.78
C ARG A 179 11.71 -15.36 13.58
N VAL A 180 11.40 -14.06 13.57
CA VAL A 180 10.02 -13.59 13.47
C VAL A 180 9.58 -13.37 12.02
N ALA A 181 10.43 -12.79 11.16
CA ALA A 181 10.10 -12.46 9.77
C ALA A 181 10.35 -13.62 8.79
N GLY A 182 11.05 -14.67 9.19
CA GLY A 182 11.51 -15.75 8.32
C GLY A 182 12.64 -15.37 7.36
N ARG A 183 13.10 -14.11 7.39
CA ARG A 183 14.15 -13.56 6.50
C ARG A 183 15.02 -12.55 7.24
N THR A 184 16.21 -12.28 6.73
CA THR A 184 17.11 -11.28 7.34
C THR A 184 16.57 -9.85 7.14
N PRO A 185 16.97 -8.88 8.01
CA PRO A 185 16.54 -7.49 7.85
C PRO A 185 16.83 -6.91 6.46
N MET A 186 18.02 -7.18 5.93
CA MET A 186 18.43 -6.66 4.61
C MET A 186 17.73 -7.35 3.44
N GLU A 187 17.24 -8.59 3.61
CA GLU A 187 16.36 -9.21 2.63
C GLU A 187 14.98 -8.56 2.63
N ASP A 188 14.44 -8.19 3.79
CA ASP A 188 13.17 -7.50 3.88
C ASP A 188 13.25 -6.07 3.30
N VAL A 189 14.35 -5.35 3.54
CA VAL A 189 14.62 -4.05 2.89
C VAL A 189 14.57 -4.16 1.37
N ARG A 190 15.22 -5.19 0.80
CA ARG A 190 15.19 -5.43 -0.65
C ARG A 190 13.78 -5.69 -1.14
N ARG A 191 13.01 -6.51 -0.40
CA ARG A 191 11.62 -6.81 -0.74
C ARG A 191 10.76 -5.54 -0.76
N ILE A 192 10.83 -4.72 0.29
CA ILE A 192 10.09 -3.45 0.39
C ILE A 192 10.46 -2.51 -0.78
N ARG A 193 11.75 -2.41 -1.13
CA ARG A 193 12.21 -1.63 -2.28
C ARG A 193 11.66 -2.17 -3.61
N ALA A 194 11.60 -3.49 -3.76
CA ALA A 194 11.07 -4.13 -4.95
C ALA A 194 9.55 -3.87 -5.08
N GLU A 195 8.81 -4.00 -3.97
CA GLU A 195 7.38 -3.69 -3.89
C GLU A 195 7.11 -2.23 -4.25
N ARG A 196 7.85 -1.27 -3.66
CA ARG A 196 7.71 0.16 -4.03
C ARG A 196 8.06 0.42 -5.49
N ALA A 197 9.13 -0.17 -6.01
CA ALA A 197 9.51 0.01 -7.40
C ALA A 197 8.47 -0.55 -8.36
N ARG A 198 7.84 -1.69 -8.04
CA ARG A 198 6.70 -2.24 -8.78
C ARG A 198 5.56 -1.23 -8.82
N ASP A 199 5.19 -0.68 -7.67
CA ASP A 199 4.10 0.29 -7.57
C ASP A 199 4.40 1.53 -8.44
N LEU A 200 5.61 2.10 -8.34
CA LEU A 200 6.06 3.21 -9.20
C LEU A 200 6.00 2.89 -10.70
N ILE A 201 6.40 1.69 -11.09
CA ILE A 201 6.41 1.29 -12.50
C ILE A 201 5.00 1.15 -13.06
N LEU A 202 4.06 0.68 -12.24
CA LEU A 202 2.66 0.45 -12.63
C LEU A 202 1.84 1.75 -12.63
N THR A 203 2.08 2.67 -11.69
CA THR A 203 1.25 3.88 -11.55
C THR A 203 1.85 5.11 -12.26
N THR A 204 3.11 5.05 -12.68
CA THR A 204 3.80 6.18 -13.33
C THR A 204 4.42 5.80 -14.67
N THR A 205 4.66 6.83 -15.50
CA THR A 205 5.40 6.73 -16.77
C THR A 205 6.91 6.97 -16.60
N LEU A 206 7.41 7.10 -15.36
CA LEU A 206 8.80 7.46 -15.06
C LEU A 206 9.80 6.47 -15.69
N PRO A 207 10.84 6.91 -16.41
CA PRO A 207 11.86 6.00 -16.94
C PRO A 207 12.45 5.11 -15.83
N ILE A 208 12.81 3.85 -16.15
CA ILE A 208 13.37 2.90 -15.15
C ILE A 208 14.62 3.47 -14.45
N LYS A 209 15.42 4.25 -15.20
CA LYS A 209 16.57 5.02 -14.69
C LYS A 209 16.24 6.01 -13.56
N VAL A 210 15.03 6.56 -13.58
CA VAL A 210 14.52 7.47 -12.55
C VAL A 210 13.96 6.69 -11.37
N VAL A 211 13.29 5.55 -11.61
CA VAL A 211 12.71 4.73 -10.54
C VAL A 211 13.78 4.14 -9.61
N ALA A 212 14.95 3.73 -10.14
CA ALA A 212 16.01 3.12 -9.35
C ALA A 212 16.46 3.96 -8.12
N PRO A 213 16.87 5.23 -8.27
CA PRO A 213 17.26 6.06 -7.13
C PRO A 213 16.10 6.35 -6.17
N MET A 214 14.85 6.39 -6.66
CA MET A 214 13.67 6.65 -5.81
C MET A 214 13.39 5.52 -4.80
N VAL A 215 13.91 4.31 -5.06
CA VAL A 215 13.87 3.18 -4.12
C VAL A 215 15.24 2.84 -3.54
N GLY A 216 16.17 3.81 -3.58
CA GLY A 216 17.48 3.72 -2.94
C GLY A 216 18.44 2.75 -3.62
N LEU A 217 18.29 2.53 -4.93
CA LEU A 217 19.20 1.73 -5.75
C LEU A 217 20.11 2.64 -6.57
N SER A 218 21.35 2.20 -6.80
CA SER A 218 22.38 2.97 -7.51
C SER A 218 22.02 3.24 -8.97
N ASP A 219 21.38 2.27 -9.62
CA ASP A 219 21.18 2.26 -11.07
C ASP A 219 20.12 1.24 -11.51
N GLU A 220 19.83 1.26 -12.82
CA GLU A 220 18.89 0.36 -13.48
C GLU A 220 19.30 -1.11 -13.40
N PHE A 221 20.60 -1.42 -13.37
CA PHE A 221 21.07 -2.80 -13.27
C PHE A 221 20.81 -3.37 -11.88
N ALA A 222 20.96 -2.56 -10.83
CA ALA A 222 20.58 -2.91 -9.47
C ALA A 222 19.07 -3.17 -9.37
N LEU A 223 18.25 -2.30 -9.98
CA LEU A 223 16.80 -2.50 -10.05
C LEU A 223 16.42 -3.77 -10.83
N TYR A 224 17.07 -4.04 -11.96
CA TYR A 224 16.90 -5.27 -12.73
C TYR A 224 17.19 -6.52 -11.88
N ARG A 225 18.34 -6.57 -11.20
CA ARG A 225 18.73 -7.72 -10.36
C ARG A 225 17.73 -7.92 -9.22
N LEU A 226 17.30 -6.83 -8.60
CA LEU A 226 16.30 -6.87 -7.53
C LEU A 226 14.97 -7.45 -8.03
N PHE A 227 14.49 -6.96 -9.16
CA PHE A 227 13.24 -7.40 -9.78
C PHE A 227 13.25 -8.87 -10.20
N ARG A 228 14.33 -9.31 -10.84
CA ARG A 228 14.49 -10.71 -11.24
C ARG A 228 14.50 -11.64 -10.03
N ARG A 229 15.14 -11.21 -8.93
CA ARG A 229 15.17 -11.99 -7.69
C ARG A 229 13.80 -12.04 -6.99
N GLN A 230 13.06 -10.93 -6.99
CA GLN A 230 11.82 -10.83 -6.22
C GLN A 230 10.58 -11.31 -6.99
N PHE A 231 10.50 -11.03 -8.30
CA PHE A 231 9.30 -11.25 -9.11
C PHE A 231 9.55 -12.15 -10.33
N GLY A 232 10.78 -12.58 -10.59
CA GLY A 232 11.11 -13.42 -11.75
C GLY A 232 11.09 -12.70 -13.11
N ILE A 233 10.71 -11.42 -13.15
CA ILE A 233 10.56 -10.63 -14.39
C ILE A 233 11.46 -9.39 -14.37
N ARG A 234 11.60 -8.74 -15.53
CA ARG A 234 12.31 -7.46 -15.68
C ARG A 234 11.36 -6.29 -15.36
N PRO A 235 11.85 -5.17 -14.79
CA PRO A 235 11.02 -3.99 -14.47
C PRO A 235 10.15 -3.52 -15.65
N GLY A 236 10.75 -3.37 -16.84
CA GLY A 236 10.05 -2.89 -18.04
C GLY A 236 8.98 -3.85 -18.59
N GLN A 237 8.94 -5.12 -18.14
CA GLN A 237 7.88 -6.04 -18.54
C GLN A 237 6.55 -5.73 -17.86
N LEU A 238 6.54 -5.06 -16.70
CA LEU A 238 5.31 -4.68 -16.01
C LEU A 238 4.48 -3.63 -16.77
N ARG A 239 5.13 -2.76 -17.55
CA ARG A 239 4.45 -1.72 -18.34
C ARG A 239 3.91 -2.22 -19.66
N ARG A 240 4.34 -3.40 -20.10
CA ARG A 240 3.75 -3.98 -21.30
C ARG A 240 2.30 -4.28 -20.93
N PRO A 241 1.32 -3.76 -21.69
CA PRO A 241 -0.04 -4.26 -21.56
C PRO A 241 0.02 -5.78 -21.63
N ALA A 242 -0.87 -6.49 -20.94
CA ALA A 242 -1.11 -7.91 -21.16
C ALA A 242 -1.65 -8.11 -22.60
N GLY A 243 -0.80 -7.86 -23.58
CA GLY A 243 -1.10 -7.76 -24.99
C GLY A 243 -0.78 -9.08 -25.64
N ARG A 244 -1.86 -9.82 -25.90
CA ARG A 244 -1.96 -11.08 -26.66
C ARG A 244 -1.36 -12.30 -25.96
N TYR A 245 -2.22 -13.02 -25.24
CA TYR A 245 -2.30 -14.46 -25.41
C TYR A 245 -2.59 -14.73 -26.89
N SER A 246 -1.52 -14.75 -27.70
CA SER A 246 -1.59 -15.14 -29.09
C SER A 246 -1.98 -16.61 -29.10
N ARG A 247 -3.14 -16.90 -29.69
CA ARG A 247 -3.63 -18.25 -30.00
C ARG A 247 -2.46 -19.14 -30.44
N GLY A 248 -2.13 -20.07 -29.57
CA GLY A 248 -1.13 -21.10 -29.80
C GLY A 248 -1.55 -22.41 -29.16
N LEU A 249 -2.86 -22.71 -29.11
CA LEU A 249 -3.30 -24.10 -29.06
C LEU A 249 -3.43 -24.59 -30.50
N ARG A 250 -2.34 -25.20 -30.98
CA ARG A 250 -2.42 -26.28 -31.96
C ARG A 250 -2.05 -27.56 -31.22
N ALA A 251 -3.06 -28.38 -30.96
CA ALA A 251 -3.05 -29.83 -31.03
C ALA A 251 -4.51 -30.27 -30.96
#